data_AF-A0A2S7T9C2-F1
#
_entry.id   AF-A0A2S7T9C2-F1
#
_cell.length_a   1.000
_cell.length_b   1.000
_cell.length_c   1.000
_cell.angle_alpha   90.00
_cell.angle_beta   90.00
_cell.angle_gamma   90.00
#
_symmetry.space_group_name_H-M   'P 1'
#
loop_
_entity.id
_entity.type
_entity.pdbx_description
1 polymer ?
#
loop_
_entity_poly.entity_id
_entity_poly.type
_entity_poly.pdbx_seq_one_letter_code
_entity_poly.pdbx_strand_id
1 'polypeptide(L)'
;MKLFKTVLLISFLALSTDVLAQVKMIFGDDFGRGANDSGAFMLNHFQIRGELELLTYNLKHYANVRSVPDATRLYSELLSKTENHSMVVVAVGPLFNIRDLLKSQTDSYFNLNGMVLVRQKVKEIAIMGRNFPNSQYERNFNGNMLVTFLLIEMLLRENK
;
A
#
# COMPACT_ATOMS: atom_id res chain seq x y z
N MET A 1 -0.68 29.76 42.40
CA MET A 1 0.07 29.79 41.11
C MET A 1 0.97 28.58 40.85
N LYS A 2 1.63 27.96 41.85
CA LYS A 2 2.48 26.78 41.61
C LYS A 2 1.71 25.53 41.18
N LEU A 3 0.56 25.25 41.83
CA LEU A 3 -0.28 24.08 41.53
C LEU A 3 -0.84 24.08 40.09
N PHE A 4 -1.22 25.25 39.57
CA PHE A 4 -1.77 25.40 38.21
C PHE A 4 -0.72 25.13 37.12
N LYS A 5 0.55 25.50 37.36
CA LYS A 5 1.67 25.20 36.46
C LYS A 5 2.01 23.71 36.47
N THR A 6 1.90 23.05 37.62
CA THR A 6 2.18 21.60 37.73
C THR A 6 1.14 20.76 36.99
N VAL A 7 -0.15 21.13 37.04
CA VAL A 7 -1.21 20.43 36.28
C VAL A 7 -1.02 20.60 34.77
N LEU A 8 -0.64 21.80 34.32
CA LEU A 8 -0.37 22.08 32.90
C LEU A 8 0.86 21.33 32.36
N LEU A 9 1.87 21.10 33.22
CA LEU A 9 3.06 20.32 32.87
C LEU A 9 2.74 18.82 32.76
N ILE A 10 1.88 18.30 33.65
CA ILE A 10 1.44 16.89 33.61
C ILE A 10 0.52 16.64 32.40
N SER A 11 -0.35 17.58 32.03
CA SER A 11 -1.16 17.46 30.81
C SER A 11 -0.30 17.48 29.54
N PHE A 12 0.83 18.20 29.55
CA PHE A 12 1.76 18.24 28.41
C PHE A 12 2.59 16.95 28.29
N LEU A 13 2.98 16.34 29.41
CA LEU A 13 3.66 15.02 29.41
C LEU A 13 2.71 13.86 29.07
N ALA A 14 1.41 13.99 29.36
CA ALA A 14 0.41 12.97 29.02
C ALA A 14 0.05 12.95 27.51
N LEU A 15 0.55 13.91 26.72
CA LEU A 15 0.26 14.02 25.28
C LEU A 15 1.32 13.41 24.36
N SER A 16 2.43 12.88 24.88
CA SER A 16 3.53 12.36 24.04
C SER A 16 3.67 10.84 24.09
N THR A 17 2.57 10.11 24.14
CA THR A 17 2.57 8.72 23.66
C THR A 17 2.28 8.77 22.16
N ASP A 18 3.31 9.07 21.37
CA ASP A 18 3.31 8.69 19.96
C ASP A 18 3.29 7.16 19.93
N VAL A 19 2.10 6.57 20.05
CA VAL A 19 1.86 5.25 19.49
C VAL A 19 2.10 5.47 18.00
N LEU A 20 3.31 5.14 17.53
CA LEU A 20 3.63 5.21 16.11
C LEU A 20 2.53 4.42 15.39
N ALA A 21 1.66 5.15 14.69
CA ALA A 21 0.53 4.55 14.02
C ALA A 21 1.06 3.47 13.08
N GLN A 22 0.52 2.26 13.21
CA GLN A 22 0.98 1.10 12.45
C GLN A 22 0.90 1.42 10.95
N VAL A 23 2.00 1.20 10.23
CA VAL A 23 2.03 1.46 8.78
C VAL A 23 1.13 0.44 8.10
N LYS A 24 0.11 0.91 7.39
CA LYS A 24 -0.76 0.03 6.59
C LYS A 24 -0.11 -0.23 5.24
N MET A 25 0.10 -1.50 4.93
CA MET A 25 0.82 -1.90 3.72
C MET A 25 0.06 -2.93 2.88
N ILE A 26 0.06 -2.68 1.58
CA ILE A 26 -0.26 -3.67 0.54
C ILE A 26 1.07 -4.17 -0.02
N PHE A 27 1.35 -5.47 0.12
CA PHE A 27 2.52 -6.11 -0.48
C PHE A 27 2.08 -7.01 -1.63
N GLY A 28 2.60 -6.73 -2.82
CA GLY A 28 2.37 -7.52 -4.04
C GLY A 28 3.64 -8.22 -4.48
N ASP A 29 3.54 -9.53 -4.70
CA ASP A 29 4.65 -10.41 -5.07
C ASP A 29 4.19 -11.49 -6.06
N ASP A 30 5.14 -12.18 -6.70
CA ASP A 30 4.90 -13.17 -7.74
C ASP A 30 4.86 -14.63 -7.24
N PHE A 31 5.09 -14.83 -5.93
CA PHE A 31 5.00 -16.06 -5.14
C PHE A 31 5.39 -17.34 -5.90
N GLY A 32 6.62 -17.80 -5.66
CA GLY A 32 7.12 -19.11 -6.09
C GLY A 32 8.19 -19.05 -7.19
N ARG A 33 8.83 -17.89 -7.42
CA ARG A 33 9.83 -17.71 -8.50
C ARG A 33 11.13 -17.05 -8.07
N GLY A 34 11.45 -16.99 -6.77
CA GLY A 34 12.77 -16.56 -6.33
C GLY A 34 12.97 -16.50 -4.83
N ALA A 35 14.17 -16.09 -4.41
CA ALA A 35 14.47 -15.80 -3.01
C ALA A 35 13.85 -14.47 -2.54
N ASN A 36 13.44 -13.61 -3.48
CA ASN A 36 12.87 -12.28 -3.29
C ASN A 36 11.60 -12.34 -2.42
N ASP A 37 10.86 -13.44 -2.55
CA ASP A 37 9.59 -13.73 -1.88
C ASP A 37 9.77 -13.88 -0.36
N SER A 38 11.01 -14.10 0.09
CA SER A 38 11.35 -14.10 1.52
C SER A 38 11.16 -12.73 2.19
N GLY A 39 11.06 -11.65 1.40
CA GLY A 39 10.69 -10.32 1.87
C GLY A 39 9.36 -10.32 2.63
N ALA A 40 8.38 -11.12 2.22
CA ALA A 40 7.12 -11.25 2.94
C ALA A 40 7.30 -11.81 4.37
N PHE A 41 8.26 -12.72 4.58
CA PHE A 41 8.59 -13.22 5.91
C PHE A 41 9.31 -12.18 6.78
N MET A 42 10.14 -11.32 6.18
CA MET A 42 10.74 -10.20 6.90
C MET A 42 9.66 -9.22 7.38
N LEU A 43 8.65 -8.92 6.55
CA LEU A 43 7.53 -8.07 6.94
C LEU A 43 6.73 -8.64 8.12
N ASN A 44 6.68 -9.96 8.27
CA ASN A 44 6.07 -10.60 9.44
C ASN A 44 6.75 -10.20 10.76
N HIS A 45 8.07 -9.96 10.77
CA HIS A 45 8.76 -9.47 11.97
C HIS A 45 8.25 -8.10 12.41
N PHE A 46 8.11 -7.16 11.47
CA PHE A 46 7.55 -5.83 11.72
C PHE A 46 6.08 -5.90 12.13
N GLN A 47 5.33 -6.87 11.58
CA GLN A 47 3.95 -7.09 11.96
C GLN A 47 3.79 -7.62 13.39
N ILE A 48 4.61 -8.60 13.80
CA ILE A 48 4.61 -9.13 15.17
C ILE A 48 4.95 -8.03 16.18
N ARG A 49 5.81 -7.09 15.81
CA ARG A 49 6.19 -5.93 16.64
C ARG A 49 5.13 -4.82 16.69
N GLY A 50 4.05 -4.92 15.91
CA GLY A 50 3.02 -3.89 15.84
C GLY A 50 3.43 -2.65 15.03
N GLU A 51 4.50 -2.73 14.25
CA GLU A 51 5.03 -1.61 13.46
C GLU A 51 4.39 -1.54 12.06
N LEU A 52 3.93 -2.68 11.54
CA LEU A 52 3.37 -2.85 10.19
C LEU A 52 2.06 -3.65 10.22
N GLU A 53 1.03 -3.18 9.53
CA GLU A 53 -0.21 -3.90 9.27
C GLU A 53 -0.21 -4.32 7.80
N LEU A 54 0.15 -5.58 7.53
CA LEU A 54 0.13 -6.15 6.19
C LEU A 54 -1.28 -6.63 5.84
N LEU A 55 -1.96 -5.88 4.98
CA LEU A 55 -3.38 -6.06 4.69
C LEU A 55 -3.64 -7.18 3.68
N THR A 56 -2.74 -7.44 2.74
CA THR A 56 -2.90 -8.49 1.72
C THR A 56 -2.74 -9.91 2.25
N TYR A 57 -2.02 -10.06 3.37
CA TYR A 57 -1.78 -11.35 4.01
C TYR A 57 -2.85 -11.71 5.05
N ASN A 58 -3.70 -10.76 5.45
CA ASN A 58 -4.74 -10.98 6.44
C ASN A 58 -6.02 -11.57 5.81
N LEU A 59 -5.89 -12.70 5.12
CA LEU A 59 -7.01 -13.44 4.52
C LEU A 59 -7.89 -14.16 5.56
N LYS A 60 -7.63 -13.98 6.87
CA LYS A 60 -8.37 -14.63 7.96
C LYS A 60 -9.88 -14.35 7.95
N HIS A 61 -10.30 -13.31 7.23
CA HIS A 61 -11.71 -12.96 7.05
C HIS A 61 -12.42 -13.74 5.94
N TYR A 62 -11.70 -14.48 5.09
CA TYR A 62 -12.28 -15.26 3.99
C TYR A 62 -12.28 -16.75 4.32
N ALA A 63 -13.45 -17.39 4.20
CA ALA A 63 -13.65 -18.78 4.60
C ALA A 63 -12.82 -19.78 3.76
N ASN A 64 -12.49 -19.43 2.52
CA ASN A 64 -11.62 -20.20 1.63
C ASN A 64 -11.09 -19.34 0.47
N VAL A 65 -10.14 -19.88 -0.30
CA VAL A 65 -9.50 -19.20 -1.44
C VAL A 65 -10.52 -18.69 -2.48
N ARG A 66 -11.64 -19.40 -2.71
CA ARG A 66 -12.65 -18.98 -3.69
C ARG A 66 -13.51 -17.81 -3.22
N SER A 67 -13.54 -17.54 -1.91
CA SER A 67 -14.22 -16.39 -1.33
C SER A 67 -13.36 -15.12 -1.32
N VAL A 68 -12.07 -15.24 -1.65
CA VAL A 68 -11.19 -14.08 -1.80
C VAL A 68 -11.58 -13.36 -3.09
N PRO A 69 -11.93 -12.06 -3.04
CA PRO A 69 -12.23 -11.29 -4.23
C PRO A 69 -11.01 -11.21 -5.15
N ASP A 70 -11.24 -10.84 -6.41
CA ASP A 70 -10.13 -10.52 -7.30
C ASP A 70 -9.24 -9.41 -6.71
N ALA A 71 -7.96 -9.39 -7.09
CA ALA A 71 -6.98 -8.50 -6.49
C ALA A 71 -7.34 -7.02 -6.66
N THR A 72 -7.98 -6.64 -7.77
CA THR A 72 -8.41 -5.27 -8.02
C THR A 72 -9.50 -4.86 -7.03
N ARG A 73 -10.52 -5.69 -6.84
CA ARG A 73 -11.58 -5.44 -5.85
C ARG A 73 -11.03 -5.40 -4.42
N LEU A 74 -10.13 -6.32 -4.08
CA LEU A 74 -9.48 -6.33 -2.76
C LEU A 74 -8.71 -5.03 -2.50
N TYR A 75 -7.90 -4.58 -3.46
CA TYR A 75 -7.13 -3.35 -3.31
C TYR A 75 -8.06 -2.13 -3.17
N SER A 76 -9.12 -2.05 -3.98
CA SER A 76 -10.11 -0.97 -3.87
C SER A 76 -10.78 -0.95 -2.50
N GLU A 77 -11.14 -2.12 -1.95
CA GLU A 77 -11.75 -2.22 -0.62
C GLU A 77 -10.81 -1.74 0.48
N LEU A 78 -9.56 -2.20 0.46
CA LEU A 78 -8.55 -1.83 1.45
C LEU A 78 -8.29 -0.32 1.40
N LEU A 79 -8.04 0.25 0.21
CA LEU A 79 -7.80 1.68 0.03
C LEU A 79 -9.00 2.54 0.45
N SER A 80 -10.23 2.10 0.17
CA SER A 80 -11.44 2.83 0.55
C SER A 80 -11.62 2.94 2.06
N LYS A 81 -11.12 1.95 2.81
CA LYS A 81 -11.19 1.87 4.28
C LYS A 81 -10.03 2.56 4.98
N THR A 82 -8.99 2.99 4.26
CA THR A 82 -7.86 3.71 4.85
C THR A 82 -8.03 5.22 4.81
N GLU A 83 -7.33 5.90 5.72
CA GLU A 83 -7.22 7.34 5.73
C GLU A 83 -6.48 7.83 4.47
N ASN A 84 -6.71 9.09 4.10
CA ASN A 84 -6.02 9.67 2.95
C ASN A 84 -4.51 9.75 3.21
N HIS A 85 -3.69 9.51 2.19
CA HIS A 85 -2.21 9.54 2.28
C HIS A 85 -1.63 8.71 3.45
N SER A 86 -2.21 7.53 3.72
CA SER A 86 -1.77 6.65 4.82
C SER A 86 -1.29 5.27 4.37
N MET A 87 -1.72 4.82 3.19
CA MET A 87 -1.37 3.49 2.67
C MET A 87 0.01 3.49 2.01
N VAL A 88 0.83 2.50 2.33
CA VAL A 88 2.07 2.20 1.58
C VAL A 88 1.83 1.00 0.67
N VAL A 89 2.22 1.09 -0.60
CA VAL A 89 2.13 -0.03 -1.54
C VAL A 89 3.53 -0.46 -1.93
N VAL A 90 3.86 -1.73 -1.71
CA VAL A 90 5.15 -2.30 -2.10
C VAL A 90 4.90 -3.40 -3.13
N ALA A 91 5.54 -3.29 -4.29
CA ALA A 91 5.44 -4.29 -5.35
C ALA A 91 6.83 -4.83 -5.70
N VAL A 92 7.05 -6.11 -5.41
CA VAL A 92 8.31 -6.82 -5.70
C VAL A 92 8.19 -7.83 -6.85
N GLY A 93 6.98 -8.02 -7.38
CA GLY A 93 6.67 -8.85 -8.54
C GLY A 93 5.97 -8.09 -9.68
N PRO A 94 5.38 -8.81 -10.67
CA PRO A 94 4.66 -8.21 -11.78
C PRO A 94 3.52 -7.29 -11.36
N LEU A 95 3.40 -6.14 -12.04
CA LEU A 95 2.50 -5.05 -11.65
C LEU A 95 1.06 -5.19 -12.18
N PHE A 96 0.60 -6.40 -12.51
CA PHE A 96 -0.72 -6.61 -13.13
C PHE A 96 -1.87 -6.12 -12.23
N ASN A 97 -1.81 -6.42 -10.93
CA ASN A 97 -2.84 -5.99 -9.98
C ASN A 97 -2.90 -4.47 -9.83
N ILE A 98 -1.73 -3.81 -9.82
CA ILE A 98 -1.64 -2.34 -9.79
C ILE A 98 -2.16 -1.75 -11.10
N ARG A 99 -1.79 -2.32 -12.24
CA ARG A 99 -2.30 -1.91 -13.56
C ARG A 99 -3.83 -1.96 -13.61
N ASP A 100 -4.40 -3.07 -13.16
CA ASP A 100 -5.83 -3.33 -13.26
C ASP A 100 -6.61 -2.46 -12.26
N LEU A 101 -6.04 -2.21 -11.06
CA LEU A 101 -6.53 -1.17 -10.16
C LEU A 101 -6.50 0.22 -10.81
N LEU A 102 -5.37 0.66 -11.35
CA LEU A 102 -5.26 2.01 -11.92
C LEU A 102 -6.20 2.23 -13.12
N LYS A 103 -6.59 1.16 -13.82
CA LYS A 103 -7.55 1.18 -14.92
C LYS A 103 -9.00 0.98 -14.47
N SER A 104 -9.24 0.59 -13.22
CA SER A 104 -10.58 0.26 -12.75
C SER A 104 -11.47 1.51 -12.77
N GLN A 105 -12.68 1.33 -13.29
CA GLN A 105 -13.71 2.37 -13.26
C GLN A 105 -14.46 2.31 -11.93
N THR A 106 -15.28 3.32 -11.67
CA THR A 106 -16.24 3.29 -10.57
C THR A 106 -17.21 2.14 -10.77
N ASP A 107 -17.67 1.54 -9.67
CA ASP A 107 -18.73 0.54 -9.68
C ASP A 107 -19.77 0.85 -8.59
N SER A 108 -20.73 -0.05 -8.38
CA SER A 108 -21.79 0.11 -7.39
C SER A 108 -21.30 0.10 -5.93
N TYR A 109 -20.07 -0.36 -5.68
CA TYR A 109 -19.45 -0.42 -4.37
C TYR A 109 -18.44 0.72 -4.15
N PHE A 110 -17.82 1.23 -5.22
CA PHE A 110 -16.76 2.24 -5.18
C PHE A 110 -17.09 3.44 -6.06
N ASN A 111 -17.31 4.58 -5.41
CA ASN A 111 -17.61 5.86 -6.07
C ASN A 111 -16.38 6.53 -6.71
N LEU A 112 -15.17 6.00 -6.50
CA LEU A 112 -13.92 6.51 -7.07
C LEU A 112 -13.34 5.49 -8.03
N ASN A 113 -12.91 5.95 -9.22
CA ASN A 113 -12.10 5.11 -10.10
C ASN A 113 -10.74 4.84 -9.43
N GLY A 114 -10.08 3.75 -9.81
CA GLY A 114 -8.91 3.29 -9.07
C GLY A 114 -7.73 4.26 -9.11
N MET A 115 -7.58 5.04 -10.19
CA MET A 115 -6.56 6.10 -10.28
C MET A 115 -6.78 7.20 -9.23
N VAL A 116 -8.02 7.68 -9.08
CA VAL A 116 -8.36 8.69 -8.07
C VAL A 116 -8.22 8.11 -6.67
N LEU A 117 -8.67 6.87 -6.47
CA LEU A 117 -8.57 6.19 -5.18
C LEU A 117 -7.11 6.04 -4.74
N VAL A 118 -6.22 5.60 -5.63
CA VAL A 118 -4.79 5.48 -5.32
C VAL A 118 -4.20 6.84 -4.98
N ARG A 119 -4.44 7.87 -5.78
CA ARG A 119 -3.95 9.24 -5.50
C ARG A 119 -4.41 9.80 -4.16
N GLN A 120 -5.64 9.48 -3.76
CA GLN A 120 -6.19 10.00 -2.52
C GLN A 120 -5.68 9.24 -1.28
N LYS A 121 -5.43 7.94 -1.40
CA LYS A 121 -5.25 7.03 -0.26
C LYS A 121 -3.80 6.61 -0.04
N VAL A 122 -3.02 6.53 -1.11
CA VAL A 122 -1.65 6.03 -1.07
C VAL A 122 -0.70 7.17 -0.75
N LYS A 123 0.13 6.95 0.27
CA LYS A 123 1.22 7.82 0.68
C LYS A 123 2.45 7.62 -0.18
N GLU A 124 2.78 6.35 -0.46
CA GLU A 124 4.01 5.96 -1.12
C GLU A 124 3.83 4.63 -1.86
N ILE A 125 4.44 4.54 -3.04
CA ILE A 125 4.53 3.30 -3.81
C ILE A 125 6.01 2.97 -4.04
N ALA A 126 6.47 1.85 -3.50
CA ALA A 126 7.80 1.32 -3.74
C ALA A 126 7.73 0.13 -4.71
N ILE A 127 8.50 0.18 -5.80
CA ILE A 127 8.47 -0.83 -6.85
C ILE A 127 9.87 -1.39 -7.08
N MET A 128 10.02 -2.71 -7.00
CA MET A 128 11.24 -3.39 -7.41
C MET A 128 11.30 -3.46 -8.93
N GLY A 129 12.36 -2.88 -9.48
CA GLY A 129 12.77 -3.13 -10.85
C GLY A 129 13.98 -2.30 -11.23
N ARG A 130 14.31 -2.28 -12.52
CA ARG A 130 15.49 -1.62 -13.08
C ARG A 130 15.17 -0.97 -14.42
N ASN A 131 16.04 -0.05 -14.83
CA ASN A 131 16.05 0.60 -16.14
C ASN A 131 14.73 1.32 -16.47
N PHE A 132 14.16 2.03 -15.51
CA PHE A 132 12.96 2.85 -15.73
C PHE A 132 13.30 4.14 -16.49
N PRO A 133 12.46 4.63 -17.41
CA PRO A 133 11.19 4.04 -17.87
C PRO A 133 11.33 2.96 -18.95
N ASN A 134 12.54 2.72 -19.47
CA ASN A 134 12.83 1.84 -20.61
C ASN A 134 13.23 0.41 -20.17
N SER A 135 12.30 -0.31 -19.56
CA SER A 135 12.57 -1.57 -18.87
C SER A 135 12.24 -2.82 -19.72
N GLN A 136 12.72 -2.87 -20.96
CA GLN A 136 12.37 -3.92 -21.94
C GLN A 136 12.64 -5.37 -21.46
N TYR A 137 13.64 -5.55 -20.61
CA TYR A 137 14.09 -6.86 -20.10
C TYR A 137 13.96 -6.99 -18.58
N GLU A 138 13.13 -6.16 -17.96
CA GLU A 138 12.80 -6.27 -16.55
C GLU A 138 11.51 -7.09 -16.40
N ARG A 139 11.49 -8.06 -15.48
CA ARG A 139 10.41 -9.05 -15.37
C ARG A 139 9.14 -8.50 -14.73
N ASN A 140 9.26 -7.60 -13.76
CA ASN A 140 8.14 -6.94 -13.08
C ASN A 140 7.39 -5.93 -13.97
N PHE A 141 8.11 -5.29 -14.91
CA PHE A 141 7.62 -4.32 -15.88
C PHE A 141 7.33 -4.93 -17.26
N ASN A 142 7.90 -6.11 -17.55
CA ASN A 142 7.81 -6.91 -18.76
C ASN A 142 7.49 -6.12 -20.04
N GLY A 143 8.50 -5.42 -20.57
CA GLY A 143 8.56 -5.15 -22.02
C GLY A 143 7.54 -4.16 -22.62
N ASN A 144 7.18 -3.07 -21.93
CA ASN A 144 6.26 -1.98 -22.34
C ASN A 144 4.88 -1.97 -21.67
N MET A 145 4.75 -2.43 -20.43
CA MET A 145 3.46 -2.36 -19.75
C MET A 145 2.98 -0.91 -19.58
N LEU A 146 1.76 -0.61 -20.03
CA LEU A 146 1.09 0.70 -19.89
C LEU A 146 1.10 1.21 -18.43
N VAL A 147 1.20 0.31 -17.45
CA VAL A 147 1.30 0.66 -16.02
C VAL A 147 2.53 1.50 -15.71
N THR A 148 3.65 1.28 -16.40
CA THR A 148 4.87 2.09 -16.24
C THR A 148 4.55 3.54 -16.57
N PHE A 149 3.89 3.79 -17.71
CA PHE A 149 3.44 5.13 -18.09
C PHE A 149 2.40 5.71 -17.12
N LEU A 150 1.43 4.91 -16.67
CA LEU A 150 0.44 5.37 -15.69
C LEU A 150 1.09 5.76 -14.36
N LEU A 151 2.09 5.00 -13.89
CA LEU A 151 2.85 5.32 -12.69
C LEU A 151 3.73 6.55 -12.88
N ILE A 152 4.38 6.72 -14.04
CA ILE A 152 5.11 7.96 -14.40
C ILE A 152 4.16 9.15 -14.36
N GLU A 153 2.99 9.06 -15.01
CA GLU A 153 2.00 10.13 -15.02
C GLU A 153 1.44 10.44 -13.62
N MET A 154 1.37 9.45 -12.73
CA MET A 154 1.06 9.68 -11.33
C MET A 154 2.18 10.45 -10.63
N LEU A 155 3.41 9.96 -10.70
CA LEU A 155 4.58 10.53 -10.01
C LEU A 155 5.00 11.92 -10.55
N LEU A 156 4.83 12.18 -11.86
CA LEU A 156 5.17 13.47 -12.47
C LEU A 156 4.15 14.58 -12.15
N ARG A 157 2.91 14.23 -11.79
CA ARG A 157 1.86 15.21 -11.46
C ARG A 157 1.88 15.64 -9.99
N GLU A 158 2.57 14.90 -9.11
CA GLU A 158 2.78 15.31 -7.72
C GLU A 158 3.82 16.42 -7.56
N ASN A 159 4.59 16.74 -8.62
CA ASN A 159 5.62 17.78 -8.64
C ASN A 159 5.21 19.08 -9.38
N LYS A 160 3.91 19.33 -9.55
CA LYS A 160 3.36 20.58 -10.10
C LYS A 160 2.33 21.18 -9.14
#